data_AF-A0A957DL77-F1
#
_entry.id   AF-A0A957DL77-F1
#
_cell.length_a   1.000
_cell.length_b   1.000
_cell.length_c   1.000
_cell.angle_alpha   90.00
_cell.angle_beta   90.00
_cell.angle_gamma   90.00
#
_symmetry.space_group_name_H-M   'P 1'
#
loop_
_entity.id
_entity.type
_entity.pdbx_description
1 polymer ?
#
loop_
_entity_poly.entity_id
_entity_poly.type
_entity_poly.pdbx_seq_one_letter_code
_entity_poly.pdbx_strand_id
1 'polypeptide(L)'
;MSEANLKRTTIMADEEMLYKIELIARREGKSKAAVIREALVAYVTAAEAEQPAEDPLLRLIGLAGETAVPTNMANGQDEADILENIDPHTGFALRDEKDAA
;
A
#
# COMPACT_ATOMS: atom_id res chain seq x y z
N MET A 1 14.00 18.70 -19.34
CA MET A 1 13.72 17.45 -18.61
C MET A 1 13.27 17.86 -17.21
N SER A 2 12.02 17.61 -16.84
CA SER A 2 11.56 17.94 -15.49
C SER A 2 12.32 17.07 -14.49
N GLU A 3 13.06 17.67 -13.57
CA GLU A 3 13.59 16.93 -12.41
C GLU A 3 12.41 16.30 -11.68
N ALA A 4 12.44 14.98 -11.48
CA ALA A 4 11.45 14.32 -10.66
C ALA A 4 11.56 14.86 -9.23
N ASN A 5 10.48 15.41 -8.69
CA ASN A 5 10.45 15.95 -7.33
C ASN A 5 10.42 14.78 -6.31
N LEU A 6 11.60 14.26 -5.99
CA LEU A 6 11.75 13.14 -5.06
C LEU A 6 11.41 13.58 -3.63
N LYS A 7 10.43 12.91 -3.01
CA LYS A 7 10.10 13.09 -1.60
C LYS A 7 10.86 12.09 -0.73
N ARG A 8 11.24 12.51 0.47
CA ARG A 8 11.92 11.66 1.46
C ARG A 8 10.88 11.07 2.41
N THR A 9 10.93 9.75 2.54
CA THR A 9 10.10 8.98 3.48
C THR A 9 10.99 8.03 4.27
N THR A 10 10.59 7.73 5.49
CA THR A 10 11.22 6.71 6.35
C THR A 10 10.25 5.55 6.49
N ILE A 11 10.76 4.33 6.37
CA ILE A 11 10.00 3.09 6.53
C ILE A 11 10.66 2.23 7.60
N MET A 12 9.85 1.41 8.27
CA MET A 12 10.35 0.31 9.12
C MET A 12 10.40 -0.96 8.27
N ALA A 13 11.44 -1.77 8.44
CA ALA A 13 11.61 -3.03 7.74
C ALA A 13 12.44 -3.98 8.61
N ASP A 14 12.24 -5.27 8.42
CA ASP A 14 12.99 -6.30 9.13
C ASP A 14 14.49 -6.23 8.81
N GLU A 15 15.31 -6.57 9.81
CA GLU A 15 16.78 -6.53 9.68
C GLU A 15 17.27 -7.41 8.54
N GLU A 16 16.70 -8.61 8.38
CA GLU A 16 17.03 -9.54 7.30
C GLU A 16 16.73 -8.93 5.91
N MET A 17 15.61 -8.20 5.79
CA MET A 17 15.24 -7.52 4.55
C MET A 17 16.25 -6.42 4.21
N LEU A 18 16.62 -5.61 5.19
CA LEU A 18 17.62 -4.54 5.02
C LEU A 18 18.98 -5.11 4.60
N TYR A 19 19.37 -6.26 5.15
CA TYR A 19 20.58 -6.97 4.76
C TYR A 19 20.53 -7.47 3.31
N LYS A 20 19.41 -8.10 2.89
CA LYS A 20 19.21 -8.55 1.50
C LYS A 20 19.29 -7.39 0.51
N ILE A 21 18.65 -6.25 0.83
CA ILE A 21 18.72 -5.03 0.01
C ILE A 21 20.16 -4.54 -0.12
N GLU A 22 20.93 -4.57 0.97
CA GLU A 22 22.34 -4.18 0.94
C GLU A 22 23.18 -5.09 0.04
N LEU A 23 22.96 -6.41 0.10
CA LEU A 23 23.68 -7.35 -0.74
C LEU A 23 23.39 -7.11 -2.23
N ILE A 24 22.13 -6.87 -2.59
CA ILE A 24 21.71 -6.52 -3.96
C ILE A 24 22.37 -5.22 -4.41
N ALA A 25 22.31 -4.18 -3.58
CA ALA A 25 22.89 -2.87 -3.88
C ALA A 25 24.40 -2.98 -4.16
N ARG A 26 25.14 -3.75 -3.33
CA ARG A 26 26.57 -4.00 -3.52
C ARG A 26 26.85 -4.77 -4.82
N ARG A 27 26.10 -5.83 -5.09
CA ARG A 27 26.25 -6.66 -6.30
C ARG A 27 26.03 -5.86 -7.59
N GLU A 28 25.10 -4.91 -7.56
CA GLU A 28 24.69 -4.13 -8.72
C GLU A 28 25.38 -2.76 -8.81
N GLY A 29 26.23 -2.40 -7.85
CA GLY A 29 26.86 -1.08 -7.81
C GLY A 29 25.86 0.08 -7.63
N LYS A 30 24.72 -0.18 -7.00
CA LYS A 30 23.62 0.78 -6.79
C LYS A 30 23.55 1.25 -5.33
N SER A 31 22.82 2.33 -5.09
CA SER A 31 22.43 2.70 -3.72
C SER A 31 21.25 1.85 -3.24
N LYS A 32 21.14 1.63 -1.91
CA LYS A 32 19.97 0.97 -1.31
C LYS A 32 18.66 1.64 -1.72
N ALA A 33 18.65 2.98 -1.77
CA ALA A 33 17.49 3.76 -2.18
C ALA A 33 17.10 3.53 -3.65
N ALA A 34 18.06 3.29 -4.54
CA ALA A 34 17.77 2.93 -5.93
C ALA A 34 17.11 1.55 -6.02
N VAL A 35 17.66 0.54 -5.31
CA VAL A 35 17.08 -0.81 -5.25
C VAL A 35 15.65 -0.77 -4.70
N ILE A 36 15.42 -0.03 -3.61
CA ILE A 36 14.09 0.12 -3.01
C ILE A 36 13.12 0.79 -4.00
N ARG A 37 13.57 1.83 -4.72
CA ARG A 37 12.75 2.54 -5.70
C ARG A 37 12.37 1.64 -6.88
N GLU A 38 13.30 0.86 -7.39
CA GLU A 38 13.05 -0.11 -8.47
C GLU A 38 12.01 -1.16 -8.03
N ALA A 39 12.16 -1.70 -6.83
CA ALA A 39 11.20 -2.66 -6.27
C ALA A 39 9.79 -2.05 -6.09
N LEU A 40 9.71 -0.81 -5.58
CA LEU A 40 8.43 -0.11 -5.43
C LEU A 40 7.75 0.18 -6.76
N VAL A 41 8.52 0.63 -7.77
CA VAL A 41 7.97 0.86 -9.12
C VAL A 41 7.43 -0.45 -9.71
N ALA A 42 8.17 -1.55 -9.58
CA ALA A 42 7.73 -2.86 -10.07
C ALA A 42 6.43 -3.31 -9.38
N TYR A 43 6.35 -3.14 -8.05
CA TYR A 43 5.15 -3.49 -7.28
C TYR A 43 3.93 -2.67 -7.68
N VAL A 44 4.06 -1.34 -7.75
CA VAL A 44 2.96 -0.44 -8.13
C VAL A 44 2.48 -0.73 -9.56
N THR A 45 3.41 -0.92 -10.50
CA THR A 45 3.07 -1.22 -11.90
C THR A 45 2.31 -2.55 -12.02
N ALA A 46 2.71 -3.57 -11.25
CA ALA A 46 2.01 -4.85 -11.23
C ALA A 46 0.60 -4.71 -10.64
N ALA A 47 0.46 -3.97 -9.53
CA ALA A 47 -0.83 -3.73 -8.89
C ALA A 47 -1.81 -2.96 -9.80
N GLU A 48 -1.32 -1.95 -10.53
CA GLU A 48 -2.13 -1.19 -11.50
C GLU A 48 -2.62 -2.05 -12.68
N ALA A 49 -1.85 -3.07 -13.08
CA ALA A 49 -2.22 -3.98 -14.16
C ALA A 49 -3.32 -4.98 -13.74
N GLU A 50 -3.36 -5.38 -12.47
CA GLU A 50 -4.36 -6.31 -11.93
C GLU A 50 -5.68 -5.63 -11.58
N GLN A 51 -5.63 -4.35 -11.20
CA GLN A 51 -6.80 -3.51 -10.95
C GLN A 51 -6.55 -2.13 -11.55
N PRO A 52 -7.05 -1.82 -12.77
CA PRO A 52 -6.92 -0.47 -13.31
C PRO A 52 -7.68 0.49 -12.39
N ALA A 53 -6.92 1.22 -11.56
CA ALA A 53 -7.48 2.15 -10.61
C ALA A 53 -8.13 3.32 -11.35
N GLU A 54 -9.35 3.70 -10.92
CA GLU A 54 -9.82 5.07 -11.07
C GLU A 54 -8.78 6.03 -10.47
N ASP A 55 -8.59 7.17 -11.15
CA ASP A 55 -7.52 8.15 -10.99
C ASP A 55 -6.87 8.19 -9.57
N PRO A 56 -5.57 7.92 -9.43
CA PRO A 56 -4.89 7.79 -8.13
C PRO A 56 -4.97 9.06 -7.26
N LEU A 57 -5.20 10.23 -7.87
CA LEU A 57 -5.46 11.47 -7.12
C LEU A 57 -6.86 11.47 -6.47
N LEU A 58 -7.87 10.86 -7.10
CA LEU A 58 -9.22 10.76 -6.54
C LEU A 58 -9.25 9.85 -5.31
N ARG A 59 -8.40 8.81 -5.28
CA ARG A 59 -8.26 7.92 -4.11
C ARG A 59 -7.57 8.60 -2.92
N LEU A 60 -6.58 9.46 -3.17
CA LEU A 60 -5.91 10.24 -2.11
C LEU A 60 -6.83 11.29 -1.48
N ILE A 61 -7.79 11.81 -2.25
CA ILE A 61 -8.74 12.86 -1.80
C ILE A 61 -10.08 12.25 -1.34
N GLY A 62 -10.23 10.92 -1.38
CA GLY A 62 -11.46 10.24 -0.97
C GLY A 62 -12.68 10.54 -1.87
N LEU A 63 -12.43 10.95 -3.12
CA LEU A 63 -13.45 11.34 -4.09
C LEU A 63 -13.71 10.27 -5.17
N ALA A 64 -12.88 9.23 -5.25
CA ALA A 64 -13.17 8.04 -6.06
C ALA A 64 -14.13 7.13 -5.28
N GLY A 65 -15.43 7.36 -5.48
CA GLY A 65 -16.48 6.38 -5.16
C GLY A 65 -16.79 6.20 -3.68
N GLU A 66 -17.85 6.87 -3.20
CA GLU A 66 -18.53 6.54 -1.96
C GLU A 66 -18.88 5.05 -1.88
N THR A 67 -18.47 4.37 -0.79
CA THR A 67 -19.20 3.29 -0.07
C THR A 67 -18.37 2.61 1.04
N ALA A 68 -17.12 3.02 1.30
CA ALA A 68 -16.36 2.52 2.46
C ALA A 68 -16.84 3.21 3.74
N VAL A 69 -17.59 2.49 4.57
CA VAL A 69 -17.93 2.93 5.93
C VAL A 69 -16.66 2.86 6.77
N PRO A 70 -16.25 3.92 7.49
CA PRO A 70 -15.11 3.83 8.39
C PRO A 70 -15.38 2.76 9.44
N THR A 71 -14.46 1.79 9.56
CA THR A 71 -14.52 0.73 10.57
C THR A 71 -14.54 1.37 11.96
N ASN A 72 -15.68 1.31 12.63
CA ASN A 72 -15.84 1.92 13.94
C ASN A 72 -15.21 1.01 15.02
N MET A 73 -14.03 1.38 15.48
CA MET A 73 -13.26 0.69 16.54
C MET A 73 -13.99 0.67 17.91
N ALA A 74 -15.12 1.36 18.06
CA ALA A 74 -15.85 1.48 19.32
C ALA A 74 -16.84 0.33 19.61
N ASN A 75 -17.00 -0.63 18.69
CA ASN A 75 -18.14 -1.55 18.70
C ASN A 75 -17.91 -2.85 19.49
N GLY A 76 -16.76 -3.04 20.12
CA GLY A 76 -16.47 -4.25 20.92
C GLY A 76 -16.30 -5.53 20.08
N GLN A 77 -15.94 -5.40 18.80
CA GLN A 77 -15.54 -6.54 17.96
C GLN A 77 -14.11 -6.97 18.31
N ASP A 78 -13.86 -8.28 18.33
CA ASP A 78 -12.54 -8.84 18.60
C ASP A 78 -11.58 -8.56 17.42
N GLU A 79 -10.30 -8.31 17.75
CA GLU A 79 -9.27 -7.87 16.80
C GLU A 79 -9.05 -8.88 15.65
N ALA A 80 -9.27 -10.17 15.90
CA ALA A 80 -9.18 -11.22 14.89
C ALA A 80 -10.27 -11.12 13.81
N ASP A 81 -11.52 -10.82 14.21
CA ASP A 81 -12.66 -10.69 13.29
C ASP A 81 -12.52 -9.44 12.42
N ILE A 82 -11.87 -8.40 12.93
CA ILE A 82 -11.58 -7.17 12.21
C ILE A 82 -10.51 -7.44 11.14
N LEU A 83 -9.44 -8.15 11.49
CA LEU A 83 -8.35 -8.45 10.56
C LEU A 83 -8.77 -9.38 9.42
N GLU A 84 -9.70 -10.31 9.66
CA GLU A 84 -10.23 -11.19 8.61
C GLU A 84 -11.11 -10.45 7.60
N ASN A 85 -11.74 -9.34 8.02
CA ASN A 85 -12.65 -8.56 7.19
C ASN A 85 -12.04 -7.25 6.69
N ILE A 86 -10.74 -7.01 6.86
CA ILE A 86 -10.05 -5.83 6.31
C ILE A 86 -9.38 -6.20 4.99
N ASP A 87 -9.62 -5.38 3.98
CA ASP A 87 -8.85 -5.45 2.74
C ASP A 87 -7.37 -5.08 3.03
N PRO A 88 -6.42 -6.00 2.82
CA PRO A 88 -5.01 -5.78 3.14
C PRO A 88 -4.35 -4.70 2.28
N HIS A 89 -4.97 -4.30 1.16
CA HIS A 89 -4.48 -3.24 0.28
C HIS A 89 -5.01 -1.85 0.63
N THR A 90 -6.15 -1.76 1.33
CA THR A 90 -6.81 -0.47 1.62
C THR A 90 -6.93 -0.16 3.11
N GLY A 91 -6.93 -1.17 3.99
CA GLY A 91 -7.12 -1.01 5.42
C GLY A 91 -8.58 -0.77 5.84
N PHE A 92 -9.54 -0.90 4.91
CA PHE A 92 -10.97 -0.74 5.18
C PHE A 92 -11.69 -2.09 5.31
N ALA A 93 -12.79 -2.10 6.05
CA ALA A 93 -13.64 -3.29 6.17
C ALA A 93 -14.34 -3.61 4.84
N LEU A 94 -14.32 -4.89 4.47
CA LEU A 94 -15.12 -5.47 3.39
C LEU A 94 -16.59 -5.47 3.83
N ARG A 95 -17.49 -4.96 2.97
CA ARG A 95 -18.91 -4.86 3.30
C ARG A 95 -19.56 -6.24 3.23
N ASP A 96 -20.27 -6.65 4.29
CA ASP A 96 -21.16 -7.80 4.24
C ASP A 96 -22.39 -7.46 3.38
N GLU A 97 -22.72 -8.30 2.40
CA GLU A 97 -23.87 -8.13 1.48
C GLU A 97 -25.24 -8.10 2.18
N LYS A 98 -25.29 -8.30 3.51
CA LYS A 98 -26.53 -8.28 4.30
C LYS A 98 -27.14 -6.89 4.51
N ASP A 99 -26.36 -5.82 4.34
CA ASP A 99 -26.83 -4.45 4.58
C ASP A 99 -27.31 -3.73 3.30
N ALA A 100 -27.65 -4.49 2.26
CA ALA A 100 -28.19 -3.97 0.99
C ALA A 100 -29.70 -4.25 0.79
N ALA A 101 -30.40 -4.70 1.83
CA ALA A 101 -31.85 -4.97 1.80
C ALA A 101 -32.67 -3.93 2.60
#